data_AF-A0A7C5SNX1-F1
#
_entry.id   AF-A0A7C5SNX1-F1
#
_cell.length_a   1.000
_cell.length_b   1.000
_cell.length_c   1.000
_cell.angle_alpha   90.00
_cell.angle_beta   90.00
_cell.angle_gamma   90.00
#
_symmetry.space_group_name_H-M   'P 1'
#
loop_
_entity.id
_entity.type
_entity.pdbx_description
1 polymer ?
#
loop_
_entity_poly.entity_id
_entity_poly.type
_entity_poly.pdbx_seq_one_letter_code
_entity_poly.pdbx_strand_id
1 'polypeptide(L)'
;LEAAGLNLLLDPDDLPERVEAMVRYRTRPVGARVLELEPGAGRFRLRFERPQFAVAPGQSVALYAGNRLLGGGFIERARENALARAG
;
A
#
# COMPACT_ATOMS: atom_id res chain seq x y z
N LEU A 1 -1.42 -3.55 -5.26
CA LEU A 1 0.02 -3.84 -5.24
C LEU A 1 0.32 -4.83 -4.13
N GLU A 2 1.45 -5.51 -4.24
CA GLU A 2 2.05 -6.32 -3.17
C GLU A 2 3.35 -5.67 -2.73
N ALA A 3 3.59 -5.66 -1.43
CA ALA A 3 4.78 -5.09 -0.83
C ALA A 3 5.35 -6.01 0.26
N ALA A 4 6.67 -5.94 0.43
CA ALA A 4 7.44 -6.65 1.44
C ALA A 4 8.30 -5.70 2.27
N GLY A 5 8.99 -6.22 3.27
CA GLY A 5 9.74 -5.41 4.22
C GLY A 5 8.81 -4.52 5.05
N LEU A 6 7.66 -5.06 5.46
CA LEU A 6 6.68 -4.39 6.30
C LEU A 6 7.37 -3.80 7.55
N ASN A 7 7.23 -2.50 7.71
CA ASN A 7 7.66 -1.77 8.90
C ASN A 7 6.49 -0.91 9.39
N LEU A 8 5.88 -1.31 10.51
CA LEU A 8 4.76 -0.60 11.13
C LEU A 8 5.23 0.20 12.34
N LEU A 9 4.59 1.35 12.55
CA LEU A 9 4.81 2.26 13.68
C LEU A 9 3.66 2.17 14.71
N LEU A 10 2.93 1.07 14.67
CA LEU A 10 1.82 0.69 15.55
C LEU A 10 1.81 -0.84 15.65
N ASP A 11 0.99 -1.35 16.56
CA ASP A 11 0.68 -2.77 16.60
C ASP A 11 0.02 -3.20 15.27
N PRO A 12 0.42 -4.30 14.64
CA PRO A 12 -0.23 -4.80 13.43
C PRO A 12 -1.75 -4.95 13.55
N ASP A 13 -2.26 -5.31 14.73
CA ASP A 13 -3.70 -5.49 14.98
C ASP A 13 -4.47 -4.15 14.99
N ASP A 14 -3.77 -3.04 15.18
CA ASP A 14 -4.32 -1.68 15.14
C ASP A 14 -4.32 -1.07 13.71
N LEU A 15 -3.81 -1.78 12.70
CA LEU A 15 -3.77 -1.27 11.33
C LEU A 15 -5.19 -1.20 10.73
N PRO A 16 -5.69 -0.02 10.36
CA PRO A 16 -7.04 0.08 9.79
C PRO A 16 -7.12 -0.54 8.40
N GLU A 17 -8.28 -1.11 8.07
CA GLU A 17 -8.55 -1.65 6.72
C GLU A 17 -8.42 -0.56 5.64
N ARG A 18 -8.79 0.69 5.96
CA ARG A 18 -8.67 1.85 5.07
C ARG A 18 -7.51 2.73 5.50
N VAL A 19 -6.64 3.05 4.53
CA VAL A 19 -5.44 3.86 4.71
C VAL A 19 -5.29 4.82 3.54
N GLU A 20 -4.41 5.79 3.68
CA GLU A 20 -3.89 6.57 2.56
C GLU A 20 -2.49 6.07 2.21
N ALA A 21 -2.28 5.69 0.97
CA ALA A 21 -1.01 5.14 0.49
C ALA A 21 -0.30 6.14 -0.42
N MET A 22 0.98 6.38 -0.14
CA MET A 22 1.87 7.20 -0.97
C MET A 22 2.91 6.30 -1.62
N VAL A 23 2.86 6.16 -2.95
CA VAL A 23 3.77 5.30 -3.74
C VAL A 23 4.82 6.09 -4.53
N ARG A 24 4.77 7.41 -4.43
CA ARG A 24 5.72 8.33 -5.07
C ARG A 24 6.09 9.41 -4.07
N TYR A 25 7.39 9.68 -3.97
CA TYR A 25 7.86 10.76 -3.13
C TYR A 25 7.24 12.08 -3.57
N ARG A 26 6.80 12.90 -2.59
CA ARG A 26 6.16 14.22 -2.79
C ARG A 26 4.83 14.23 -3.54
N THR A 27 4.16 13.08 -3.71
CA THR A 27 2.75 13.08 -4.14
C THR A 27 1.82 13.07 -2.95
N ARG A 28 0.58 13.55 -3.14
CA ARG A 28 -0.45 13.37 -2.11
C ARG A 28 -0.72 11.88 -1.91
N PRO A 29 -0.82 11.39 -0.66
CA PRO A 29 -1.35 10.06 -0.38
C PRO A 29 -2.73 9.87 -1.03
N VAL A 30 -3.04 8.65 -1.44
CA VAL A 30 -4.31 8.30 -2.06
C VAL A 30 -5.01 7.21 -1.27
N GLY A 31 -6.33 7.26 -1.19
CA GLY A 31 -7.13 6.24 -0.52
C GLY A 31 -6.83 4.83 -1.05
N ALA A 32 -6.63 3.90 -0.13
CA ALA A 32 -6.38 2.50 -0.38
C ALA A 32 -6.97 1.61 0.72
N ARG A 33 -7.18 0.34 0.38
CA ARG A 33 -7.55 -0.71 1.33
C ARG A 33 -6.43 -1.71 1.51
N VAL A 34 -6.16 -2.08 2.75
CA VAL A 34 -5.36 -3.25 3.11
C VAL A 34 -6.21 -4.48 2.84
N LEU A 35 -5.77 -5.32 1.92
CA LEU A 35 -6.45 -6.56 1.57
C LEU A 35 -5.94 -7.73 2.40
N GLU A 36 -4.63 -7.76 2.65
CA GLU A 36 -3.92 -8.78 3.41
C GLU A 36 -2.77 -8.11 4.18
N LEU A 37 -2.54 -8.58 5.40
CA LEU A 37 -1.43 -8.19 6.26
C LEU A 37 -0.83 -9.47 6.85
N GLU A 38 0.45 -9.71 6.60
CA GLU A 38 1.17 -10.88 7.09
C GLU A 38 2.44 -10.43 7.83
N PRO A 39 2.33 -10.01 9.10
CA PRO A 39 3.46 -9.43 9.83
C PRO A 39 4.65 -10.40 9.96
N GLY A 40 4.37 -11.69 10.21
CA GLY A 40 5.40 -12.73 10.30
C GLY A 40 6.17 -12.98 9.00
N ALA A 41 5.55 -12.74 7.84
CA ALA A 41 6.21 -12.79 6.54
C ALA A 41 6.78 -11.43 6.11
N GLY A 42 6.45 -10.35 6.84
CA GLY A 42 6.81 -8.99 6.48
C GLY A 42 6.14 -8.50 5.18
N ARG A 43 4.92 -8.97 4.86
CA ARG A 43 4.23 -8.68 3.59
C ARG A 43 2.85 -8.10 3.80
N PHE A 44 2.37 -7.37 2.79
CA PHE A 44 1.01 -6.85 2.75
C PHE A 44 0.55 -6.58 1.32
N ARG A 45 -0.78 -6.61 1.12
CA ARG A 45 -1.42 -6.32 -0.16
C ARG A 45 -2.34 -5.12 -0.03
N LEU A 46 -2.20 -4.17 -0.95
CA LEU A 46 -3.07 -2.98 -1.03
C LEU A 46 -3.88 -2.95 -2.33
N ARG A 47 -5.09 -2.40 -2.24
CA ARG A 47 -5.88 -1.97 -3.40
C ARG A 47 -6.18 -0.48 -3.30
N PHE A 48 -5.72 0.30 -4.27
CA PHE A 48 -6.10 1.71 -4.36
C PHE A 48 -7.57 1.86 -4.71
N GLU A 49 -8.21 2.89 -4.17
CA GLU A 49 -9.59 3.26 -4.51
C GLU A 49 -9.71 3.81 -5.93
N ARG A 50 -8.62 4.38 -6.46
CA ARG A 50 -8.51 4.84 -7.84
C ARG A 50 -7.22 4.29 -8.48
N PRO A 51 -7.23 3.95 -9.78
CA PRO A 51 -6.02 3.51 -10.48
C PRO A 51 -4.86 4.49 -10.29
N GLN A 52 -3.68 3.96 -10.00
CA GLN A 52 -2.46 4.76 -9.84
C GLN A 52 -1.48 4.44 -10.96
N PHE A 53 -0.98 5.49 -11.63
CA PHE A 53 -0.02 5.34 -12.70
C PHE A 53 1.39 5.10 -12.15
N ALA A 54 2.10 4.21 -12.84
CA ALA A 54 3.52 3.97 -12.67
C ALA A 54 3.92 3.69 -11.21
N VAL A 55 3.21 2.73 -10.61
CA VAL A 55 3.63 1.95 -9.45
C VAL A 55 4.62 0.89 -9.93
N ALA A 56 5.88 0.98 -9.52
CA ALA A 56 6.92 0.08 -10.01
C ALA A 56 7.56 -0.73 -8.86
N PRO A 57 7.99 -1.98 -9.11
CA PRO A 57 8.81 -2.73 -8.17
C PRO A 57 10.08 -1.95 -7.76
N GLY A 58 10.48 -2.11 -6.50
CA GLY A 58 11.65 -1.42 -5.91
C GLY A 58 11.36 -0.02 -5.36
N GLN A 59 10.19 0.56 -5.63
CA GLN A 59 9.75 1.80 -4.97
C GLN A 59 9.17 1.52 -3.58
N SER A 60 9.24 2.48 -2.67
CA SER A 60 8.55 2.38 -1.38
C SER A 60 7.08 2.76 -1.49
N VAL A 61 6.27 2.16 -0.62
CA VAL A 61 4.92 2.63 -0.29
C VAL A 61 4.87 3.02 1.18
N ALA A 62 4.35 4.20 1.47
CA ALA A 62 4.11 4.68 2.83
C ALA A 62 2.59 4.71 3.10
N LEU A 63 2.21 4.28 4.31
CA LEU A 63 0.83 4.19 4.78
C LEU A 63 0.54 5.30 5.78
N TYR A 64 -0.58 5.99 5.62
CA TYR A 64 -1.02 7.10 6.44
C TYR A 64 -2.46 6.95 6.92
N ALA A 65 -2.77 7.59 8.05
CA ALA A 65 -4.11 7.98 8.45
C ALA A 65 -4.10 9.49 8.71
N GLY A 66 -4.51 10.28 7.72
CA GLY A 66 -4.39 11.73 7.77
C GLY A 66 -2.92 12.15 7.83
N ASN A 67 -2.53 12.84 8.91
CA ASN A 67 -1.16 13.30 9.13
C ASN A 67 -0.26 12.27 9.85
N ARG A 68 -0.80 11.13 10.28
CA ARG A 68 -0.04 10.09 10.99
C ARG A 68 0.55 9.09 10.01
N LEU A 69 1.86 8.90 10.07
CA LEU A 69 2.54 7.79 9.39
C LEU A 69 2.29 6.50 10.18
N LEU A 70 1.74 5.50 9.51
CA LEU A 70 1.44 4.19 10.06
C LEU A 70 2.57 3.18 9.80
N GLY A 71 3.30 3.35 8.70
CA GLY A 71 4.35 2.43 8.30
C GLY A 71 4.49 2.36 6.78
N GLY A 72 5.01 1.24 6.29
CA GLY A 72 5.19 1.02 4.86
C GLY A 72 6.01 -0.21 4.52
N GLY A 73 6.48 -0.25 3.28
CA GLY A 73 7.37 -1.29 2.77
C GLY A 73 7.81 -1.00 1.33
N PHE A 74 8.39 -2.01 0.69
CA PHE A 74 8.88 -1.95 -0.68
C PHE A 74 7.92 -2.68 -1.60
N ILE A 75 7.53 -2.03 -2.70
CA ILE A 75 6.65 -2.61 -3.71
C ILE A 75 7.41 -3.73 -4.42
N GLU A 76 6.90 -4.95 -4.35
CA GLU A 76 7.43 -6.09 -5.09
C GLU A 76 6.71 -6.25 -6.43
N ARG A 77 5.41 -5.95 -6.45
CA ARG A 77 4.60 -6.15 -7.67
C ARG A 77 3.42 -5.20 -7.75
N ALA A 78 3.31 -4.52 -8.89
CA ALA A 78 2.08 -3.87 -9.30
C ALA A 78 1.06 -4.92 -9.76
N ARG A 79 -0.19 -4.77 -9.34
CA ARG A 79 -1.33 -5.58 -9.81
C ARG A 79 -2.23 -4.64 -10.61
N GLU A 80 -2.48 -4.95 -11.88
CA GLU A 80 -3.54 -4.26 -12.64
C GLU A 80 -4.90 -4.61 -12.06
N ASN A 81 -5.84 -3.68 -12.13
CA ASN A 81 -7.24 -3.99 -11.87
C ASN A 81 -7.71 -5.01 -12.91
N ALA A 82 -8.30 -6.13 -12.47
CA ALA A 82 -8.86 -7.13 -13.38
C ALA A 82 -9.95 -6.54 -14.31
N LEU A 83 -10.63 -5.48 -13.86
CA LEU A 83 -11.63 -4.73 -14.64
C LEU A 83 -11.05 -3.91 -15.81
N ALA A 84 -9.74 -3.64 -15.84
CA ALA A 84 -9.11 -2.85 -16.91
C ALA A 84 -8.85 -3.65 -18.20
N ARG A 85 -9.03 -4.98 -18.18
CA ARG A 85 -8.77 -5.87 -19.32
C ARG A 85 -10.03 -6.26 -20.12
N ALA A 86 -11.19 -5.71 -19.77
CA ALA A 86 -12.47 -6.02 -20.40
C ALA A 86 -12.99 -4.88 -21.30
N GLY A 87 -12.08 -4.18 -21.99
CA GLY A 87 -12.39 -3.15 -22.99
C GLY A 87 -11.85 -3.54 -24.34
#